data_AF-A0AAW9DBZ2-F1
#
_entry.id   AF-A0AAW9DBZ2-F1
#
_cell.length_a   1.000
_cell.length_b   1.000
_cell.length_c   1.000
_cell.angle_alpha   90.00
_cell.angle_beta   90.00
_cell.angle_gamma   90.00
#
_symmetry.space_group_name_H-M   'P 1'
#
loop_
_entity.id
_entity.type
_entity.pdbx_description
1 polymer ?
#
loop_
_entity_poly.entity_id
_entity_poly.type
_entity_poly.pdbx_seq_one_letter_code
_entity_poly.pdbx_strand_id
1 'polypeptide(L)'
;MKKSKKSNSYLSLIITGLITTVFSTCSAYVLFKYQSNYEYKNQAYKLFLEKIDLNNSPIMNKILNLGSLADFVATDGEIQDLENGMYELLNSHSRNEIYLMLNNEFNILRLYGDKKTKRYCEDILLLLNDQAHIINWGNYEPSINLYYKQLESTRGGISMGYEQMISDDERINLILISKLFKVLLNHINKNELDF
;
A
#
# COMPACT_ATOMS: atom_id res chain seq x y z
N MET A 1 -62.72 -34.97 24.74
CA MET A 1 -61.45 -34.57 25.39
C MET A 1 -60.31 -34.72 24.38
N LYS A 2 -59.74 -33.62 23.87
CA LYS A 2 -58.56 -33.64 22.98
C LYS A 2 -57.33 -34.03 23.81
N LYS A 3 -56.76 -35.23 23.58
CA LYS A 3 -55.47 -35.63 24.16
C LYS A 3 -54.38 -34.74 23.55
N SER A 4 -53.83 -33.81 24.34
CA SER A 4 -52.62 -33.08 23.94
C SER A 4 -51.47 -34.08 23.85
N LYS A 5 -50.95 -34.31 22.65
CA LYS A 5 -49.68 -35.01 22.42
C LYS A 5 -48.62 -34.28 23.26
N LYS A 6 -48.17 -34.87 24.37
CA LYS A 6 -46.97 -34.39 25.07
C LYS A 6 -45.82 -34.55 24.07
N SER A 7 -45.48 -33.45 23.41
CA SER A 7 -44.28 -33.36 22.56
C SER A 7 -43.09 -33.84 23.38
N ASN A 8 -42.22 -34.63 22.78
CA ASN A 8 -41.12 -35.31 23.45
C ASN A 8 -40.03 -34.27 23.83
N SER A 9 -40.27 -33.53 24.91
CA SER A 9 -39.51 -32.35 25.36
C SER A 9 -38.01 -32.61 25.54
N TYR A 10 -37.63 -33.85 25.85
CA TYR A 10 -36.23 -34.26 25.99
C TYR A 10 -35.52 -34.36 24.63
N LEU A 11 -36.22 -34.82 23.59
CA LEU A 11 -35.65 -34.92 22.25
C LEU A 11 -35.39 -33.53 21.67
N SER A 12 -36.30 -32.57 21.89
CA SER A 12 -36.08 -31.18 21.50
C SER A 12 -34.93 -30.53 22.28
N LEU A 13 -34.76 -30.85 23.57
CA LEU A 13 -33.63 -30.35 24.36
C LEU A 13 -32.29 -30.90 23.86
N ILE A 14 -32.22 -32.20 23.53
CA ILE A 14 -31.01 -32.83 22.98
C ILE A 14 -30.66 -32.23 21.61
N ILE A 15 -31.64 -32.08 20.72
CA ILE A 15 -31.43 -31.46 19.39
C ILE A 15 -30.97 -30.01 19.55
N THR A 16 -31.61 -29.24 20.43
CA THR A 16 -31.23 -27.84 20.68
C THR A 16 -29.84 -27.74 21.30
N GLY A 17 -29.47 -28.65 22.20
CA GLY A 17 -28.14 -28.72 22.79
C GLY A 17 -27.05 -29.03 21.75
N LEU A 18 -27.31 -29.98 20.86
CA LEU A 18 -26.40 -30.31 19.75
C LEU A 18 -26.23 -29.12 18.79
N ILE A 19 -27.32 -28.49 18.38
CA ILE A 19 -27.29 -27.33 17.49
C ILE A 19 -26.50 -26.19 18.14
N THR A 20 -26.80 -25.84 19.39
CA THR A 20 -26.11 -24.77 20.11
C THR A 20 -24.61 -25.04 20.22
N THR A 21 -24.23 -26.30 20.46
CA THR A 21 -22.82 -26.69 20.56
C THR A 21 -22.10 -26.52 19.21
N VAL A 22 -22.71 -26.96 18.11
CA VAL A 22 -22.14 -26.81 16.76
C VAL A 22 -22.01 -25.34 16.36
N PHE A 23 -23.04 -24.53 16.63
CA PHE A 23 -22.97 -23.09 16.34
C PHE A 23 -21.91 -22.40 17.21
N SER A 24 -21.79 -22.77 18.48
CA SER A 24 -20.77 -22.22 19.38
C SER A 24 -19.36 -22.54 18.90
N THR A 25 -19.06 -23.80 18.57
CA THR A 25 -17.73 -24.19 18.08
C THR A 25 -17.39 -23.57 16.73
N CYS A 26 -18.34 -23.52 15.79
CA CYS A 26 -18.16 -22.81 14.52
C CYS A 26 -17.90 -21.31 14.73
N SER A 27 -18.66 -20.66 15.62
CA SER A 27 -18.49 -19.24 15.91
C SER A 27 -17.13 -18.95 16.55
N ALA A 28 -16.70 -19.77 17.51
CA ALA A 28 -15.39 -19.66 18.15
C ALA A 28 -14.25 -19.87 17.14
N TYR A 29 -14.37 -20.85 16.25
CA TYR A 29 -13.37 -21.08 15.20
C TYR A 29 -13.26 -19.88 14.24
N VAL A 30 -14.40 -19.35 13.80
CA VAL A 30 -14.44 -18.18 12.92
C VAL A 30 -13.83 -16.97 13.63
N LEU A 31 -14.22 -16.70 14.87
CA LEU A 31 -13.68 -15.61 15.68
C LEU A 31 -12.16 -15.74 15.88
N PHE A 32 -11.68 -16.94 16.23
CA PHE A 32 -10.25 -17.21 16.40
C PHE A 32 -9.49 -16.94 15.10
N LYS A 33 -9.96 -17.44 13.96
CA LYS A 33 -9.34 -17.21 12.66
C LYS A 33 -9.30 -15.72 12.30
N TYR A 34 -10.38 -14.99 12.56
CA TYR A 34 -10.42 -13.53 12.36
C TYR A 34 -9.42 -12.81 13.27
N GLN A 35 -9.38 -13.17 14.55
CA GLN A 35 -8.47 -12.57 15.51
C GLN A 35 -7.00 -12.84 15.17
N SER A 36 -6.63 -14.08 14.82
CA SER A 36 -5.26 -14.39 14.42
C SER A 36 -4.85 -13.63 13.16
N ASN A 37 -5.69 -13.62 12.12
CA ASN A 37 -5.42 -12.84 10.91
C ASN A 37 -5.27 -11.35 11.20
N TYR A 38 -6.06 -10.84 12.14
CA TYR A 38 -6.00 -9.48 12.59
C TYR A 38 -4.66 -9.15 13.28
N GLU A 39 -4.25 -10.00 14.23
CA GLU A 39 -2.98 -9.87 14.95
C GLU A 39 -1.78 -9.95 14.01
N TYR A 40 -1.77 -10.92 13.08
CA TYR A 40 -0.69 -11.04 12.08
C TYR A 40 -0.60 -9.84 11.16
N LYS A 41 -1.74 -9.28 10.73
CA LYS A 41 -1.77 -8.06 9.91
C LYS A 41 -1.17 -6.88 10.69
N ASN A 42 -1.56 -6.68 11.93
CA ASN A 42 -1.05 -5.60 12.77
C ASN A 42 0.44 -5.74 13.07
N GLN A 43 0.89 -6.96 13.36
CA GLN A 43 2.31 -7.23 13.53
C GLN A 43 3.10 -6.98 12.24
N ALA A 44 2.57 -7.37 11.09
CA ALA A 44 3.17 -7.10 9.79
C ALA A 44 3.30 -5.61 9.50
N TYR A 45 2.28 -4.82 9.85
CA TYR A 45 2.28 -3.36 9.69
C TYR A 45 3.34 -2.71 10.59
N LYS A 46 3.40 -3.09 11.86
CA LYS A 46 4.43 -2.63 12.79
C LYS A 46 5.85 -2.95 12.32
N LEU A 47 6.11 -4.22 11.98
CA LEU A 47 7.40 -4.66 11.49
C LEU A 47 7.81 -3.96 10.20
N PHE A 48 6.84 -3.68 9.32
CA PHE A 48 7.12 -2.88 8.13
C PHE A 48 7.52 -1.46 8.52
N LEU A 49 6.73 -0.76 9.34
CA LEU A 49 7.00 0.60 9.79
C LEU A 49 8.36 0.73 10.51
N GLU A 50 8.71 -0.23 11.37
CA GLU A 50 10.01 -0.27 12.05
C GLU A 50 11.18 -0.37 11.06
N LYS A 51 11.02 -1.15 9.98
CA LYS A 51 12.06 -1.31 8.96
C LYS A 51 12.21 -0.10 8.05
N ILE A 52 11.11 0.58 7.75
CA ILE A 52 11.12 1.76 6.87
C ILE A 52 11.30 3.07 7.64
N ASP A 53 11.43 3.03 8.97
CA ASP A 53 11.67 4.21 9.79
C ASP A 53 12.88 4.99 9.27
N LEU A 54 12.86 6.31 9.49
CA LEU A 54 13.74 7.28 8.85
C LEU A 54 15.25 6.98 9.07
N ASN A 55 15.61 6.21 10.09
CA ASN A 55 17.00 5.82 10.33
C ASN A 55 17.40 4.51 9.63
N ASN A 56 16.43 3.68 9.25
CA ASN A 56 16.65 2.31 8.77
C ASN A 56 16.56 2.20 7.24
N SER A 57 15.90 3.14 6.55
CA SER A 57 15.77 3.13 5.09
C SER A 57 16.08 4.50 4.43
N PRO A 58 17.37 4.86 4.28
CA PRO A 58 17.77 6.16 3.72
C PRO A 58 17.27 6.40 2.29
N ILE A 59 17.21 5.35 1.47
CA ILE A 59 16.71 5.40 0.09
C ILE A 59 15.22 5.72 0.08
N MET A 60 14.42 5.09 0.96
CA MET A 60 12.98 5.36 1.07
C MET A 60 12.74 6.82 1.42
N ASN A 61 13.49 7.34 2.39
CA ASN A 61 13.35 8.73 2.80
C ASN A 61 13.71 9.69 1.69
N LYS A 62 14.77 9.41 0.93
CA LYS A 62 15.14 10.23 -0.23
C LYS A 62 13.99 10.25 -1.24
N ILE A 63 13.37 9.10 -1.56
CA ILE A 63 12.21 9.02 -2.45
C ILE A 63 11.01 9.83 -1.90
N LEU A 64 10.69 9.67 -0.62
CA LEU A 64 9.60 10.39 0.05
C LEU A 64 9.83 11.91 0.08
N ASN A 65 11.07 12.32 0.36
CA ASN A 65 11.46 13.73 0.40
C ASN A 65 11.41 14.35 -1.00
N LEU A 66 11.96 13.69 -2.02
CA LEU A 66 11.92 14.17 -3.41
C LEU A 66 10.48 14.36 -3.89
N GLY A 67 9.60 13.37 -3.69
CA GLY A 67 8.20 13.54 -4.08
C GLY A 67 7.41 14.51 -3.21
N SER A 68 7.89 14.87 -2.02
CA SER A 68 7.33 15.99 -1.25
C SER A 68 7.76 17.33 -1.82
N LEU A 69 9.03 17.48 -2.18
CA LEU A 69 9.57 18.68 -2.82
C LEU A 69 8.87 18.96 -4.17
N ALA A 70 8.55 17.91 -4.92
CA ALA A 70 7.84 18.02 -6.19
C ALA A 70 6.49 18.75 -6.11
N ASP A 71 5.84 18.78 -4.94
CA ASP A 71 4.58 19.48 -4.74
C ASP A 71 4.77 21.00 -4.50
N PHE A 72 6.01 21.46 -4.27
CA PHE A 72 6.33 22.84 -3.88
C PHE A 72 7.28 23.58 -4.83
N VAL A 73 7.83 22.91 -5.85
CA VAL A 73 8.71 23.57 -6.83
C VAL A 73 7.95 24.64 -7.61
N ALA A 74 8.49 25.85 -7.67
CA ALA A 74 7.85 26.98 -8.35
C ALA A 74 8.80 27.69 -9.34
N THR A 75 10.11 27.64 -9.09
CA THR A 75 11.14 28.28 -9.91
C THR A 75 11.96 27.27 -10.70
N ASP A 76 12.55 27.70 -11.82
CA ASP A 76 13.41 26.84 -12.65
C ASP A 76 14.60 26.27 -11.86
N GLY A 77 15.12 27.02 -10.88
CA GLY A 77 16.18 26.56 -9.98
C GLY A 77 15.73 25.44 -9.05
N GLU A 78 14.54 25.55 -8.46
CA GLU A 78 13.98 24.50 -7.60
C GLU A 78 13.63 23.24 -8.39
N ILE A 79 13.17 23.41 -9.64
CA ILE A 79 12.94 22.29 -10.57
C ILE A 79 14.26 21.57 -10.87
N GLN A 80 15.34 22.32 -11.12
CA GLN A 80 16.66 21.74 -11.33
C GLN A 80 17.19 21.04 -10.07
N ASP A 81 17.03 21.63 -8.88
CA ASP A 81 17.46 21.01 -7.62
C ASP A 81 16.72 19.68 -7.35
N LEU A 82 15.43 19.63 -7.66
CA LEU A 82 14.64 18.39 -7.62
C LEU A 82 15.19 17.35 -8.59
N GLU A 83 15.47 17.75 -9.83
CA GLU A 83 16.02 16.86 -10.85
C GLU A 83 17.41 16.35 -10.47
N ASN A 84 18.30 17.21 -9.97
CA ASN A 84 19.61 16.85 -9.47
C ASN A 84 19.51 15.80 -8.35
N GLY A 85 18.57 15.96 -7.43
CA GLY A 85 18.33 15.01 -6.35
C GLY A 85 17.81 13.65 -6.82
N MET A 86 17.00 13.62 -7.89
CA MET A 86 16.54 12.38 -8.52
C MET A 86 17.66 11.70 -9.32
N TYR A 87 18.45 12.48 -10.05
CA TYR A 87 19.62 12.01 -10.77
C TYR A 87 20.64 11.37 -9.81
N GLU A 88 20.95 12.04 -8.69
CA GLU A 88 21.81 11.51 -7.64
C GLU A 88 21.30 10.16 -7.09
N LEU A 89 19.99 10.06 -6.84
CA LEU A 89 19.36 8.83 -6.36
C LEU A 89 19.54 7.68 -7.35
N LEU A 90 19.23 7.91 -8.63
CA LEU A 90 19.30 6.88 -9.68
C LEU A 90 20.74 6.50 -10.07
N ASN A 91 21.70 7.40 -9.89
CA ASN A 91 23.12 7.10 -10.08
C ASN A 91 23.73 6.34 -8.91
N SER A 92 23.30 6.67 -7.68
CA SER A 92 23.81 6.01 -6.47
C SER A 92 23.21 4.62 -6.27
N HIS A 93 21.98 4.42 -6.76
CA HIS A 93 21.27 3.15 -6.68
C HIS A 93 20.56 2.90 -8.01
N SER A 94 20.93 1.81 -8.67
CA SER A 94 20.21 1.37 -9.86
C SER A 94 18.74 1.11 -9.51
N ARG A 95 17.87 1.37 -10.47
CA ARG A 95 16.43 1.08 -10.36
C ARG A 95 16.14 -0.37 -9.95
N ASN A 96 16.97 -1.32 -10.40
CA ASN A 96 16.87 -2.73 -10.01
C ASN A 96 17.21 -2.95 -8.53
N GLU A 97 18.20 -2.25 -7.98
CA GLU A 97 18.52 -2.32 -6.55
C GLU A 97 17.38 -1.76 -5.71
N ILE A 98 16.84 -0.61 -6.11
CA ILE A 98 15.65 -0.03 -5.47
C ILE A 98 14.49 -1.02 -5.54
N TYR A 99 14.22 -1.61 -6.71
CA TYR A 99 13.18 -2.61 -6.88
C TYR A 99 13.37 -3.81 -5.94
N LEU A 100 14.56 -4.41 -5.90
CA LEU A 100 14.83 -5.58 -5.07
C LEU A 100 14.67 -5.26 -3.58
N MET A 101 15.17 -4.10 -3.15
CA MET A 101 15.02 -3.62 -1.77
C MET A 101 13.53 -3.51 -1.40
N LEU A 102 12.75 -2.77 -2.19
CA LEU A 102 11.32 -2.58 -1.90
C LEU A 102 10.52 -3.86 -2.02
N ASN A 103 10.86 -4.71 -2.99
CA ASN A 103 10.22 -6.00 -3.15
C ASN A 103 10.42 -6.85 -1.88
N ASN A 104 11.62 -6.85 -1.31
CA ASN A 104 11.91 -7.56 -0.06
C ASN A 104 11.14 -6.96 1.11
N GLU A 105 11.09 -5.64 1.24
CA GLU A 105 10.36 -4.98 2.33
C GLU A 105 8.85 -5.19 2.25
N PHE A 106 8.30 -5.22 1.04
CA PHE A 106 6.87 -5.46 0.82
C PHE A 106 6.43 -6.91 1.02
N ASN A 107 7.34 -7.87 1.21
CA ASN A 107 6.94 -9.28 1.38
C ASN A 107 6.04 -9.47 2.59
N ILE A 108 6.34 -8.82 3.71
CA ILE A 108 5.53 -8.97 4.93
C ILE A 108 4.12 -8.41 4.75
N LEU A 109 4.00 -7.28 4.05
CA LEU A 109 2.73 -6.66 3.69
C LEU A 109 1.96 -7.50 2.66
N ARG A 110 2.65 -8.13 1.71
CA ARG A 110 2.02 -9.03 0.72
C ARG A 110 1.48 -10.32 1.32
N LEU A 111 2.12 -10.83 2.38
CA LEU A 111 1.64 -12.01 3.09
C LEU A 111 0.40 -11.67 3.93
N TYR A 112 0.50 -10.67 4.80
CA TYR A 112 -0.47 -10.46 5.87
C TYR A 112 -1.35 -9.21 5.70
N GLY A 113 -1.01 -8.30 4.79
CA GLY A 113 -1.78 -7.09 4.51
C GLY A 113 -3.13 -7.37 3.85
N ASP A 114 -4.03 -6.41 3.96
CA ASP A 114 -5.31 -6.46 3.25
C ASP A 114 -5.13 -6.26 1.73
N LYS A 115 -6.21 -6.48 0.97
CA LYS A 115 -6.19 -6.36 -0.49
C LYS A 115 -5.72 -4.99 -0.99
N LYS A 116 -6.01 -3.89 -0.29
CA LYS A 116 -5.57 -2.55 -0.69
C LYS A 116 -4.07 -2.39 -0.47
N THR A 117 -3.56 -2.83 0.68
CA THR A 117 -2.12 -2.82 0.99
C THR A 117 -1.33 -3.59 -0.06
N LYS A 118 -1.76 -4.82 -0.40
CA LYS A 118 -1.09 -5.64 -1.42
C LYS A 118 -1.02 -4.93 -2.77
N ARG A 119 -2.15 -4.34 -3.19
CA ARG A 119 -2.24 -3.57 -4.42
C ARG A 119 -1.28 -2.37 -4.42
N TYR A 120 -1.22 -1.60 -3.33
CA TYR A 120 -0.29 -0.46 -3.27
C TYR A 120 1.16 -0.90 -3.40
N CYS A 121 1.55 -2.01 -2.76
CA CYS A 121 2.89 -2.58 -2.93
C CYS A 121 3.16 -2.98 -4.39
N GLU A 122 2.20 -3.65 -5.03
CA GLU A 122 2.30 -4.08 -6.43
C GLU A 122 2.40 -2.88 -7.38
N ASP A 123 1.54 -1.89 -7.24
CA ASP A 123 1.50 -0.70 -8.11
C ASP A 123 2.77 0.15 -7.97
N ILE A 124 3.37 0.24 -6.78
CA ILE A 124 4.69 0.86 -6.58
C ILE A 124 5.79 0.11 -7.35
N LEU A 125 5.79 -1.23 -7.29
CA LEU A 125 6.77 -2.05 -8.01
C LEU A 125 6.57 -1.99 -9.53
N LEU A 126 5.32 -1.86 -9.99
CA LEU A 126 5.01 -1.63 -11.42
C LEU A 126 5.57 -0.29 -11.90
N LEU A 127 5.45 0.78 -11.12
CA LEU A 127 6.06 2.07 -11.48
C LEU A 127 7.57 2.01 -11.57
N LEU A 128 8.23 1.25 -10.69
CA LEU A 128 9.68 1.03 -10.77
C LEU A 128 10.10 0.27 -12.04
N ASN A 129 9.19 -0.45 -12.68
CA ASN A 129 9.43 -1.16 -13.93
C ASN A 129 8.84 -0.45 -15.16
N ASP A 130 8.49 0.84 -15.05
CA ASP A 130 7.84 1.64 -16.10
C ASP A 130 6.48 1.10 -16.58
N GLN A 131 5.79 0.32 -15.75
CA GLN A 131 4.51 -0.31 -16.07
C GLN A 131 3.31 0.49 -15.57
N ALA A 132 3.38 1.82 -15.62
CA ALA A 132 2.33 2.73 -15.17
C ALA A 132 0.97 2.49 -15.85
N HIS A 133 0.97 1.99 -17.09
CA HIS A 133 -0.23 1.69 -17.88
C HIS A 133 -1.04 0.49 -17.35
N ILE A 134 -0.44 -0.38 -16.54
CA ILE A 134 -1.12 -1.55 -15.94
C ILE A 134 -1.93 -1.14 -14.70
N ILE A 135 -1.54 -0.02 -14.07
CA ILE A 135 -2.12 0.44 -12.81
C ILE A 135 -3.53 0.98 -13.06
N ASN A 136 -4.49 0.50 -12.27
CA ASN A 136 -5.84 1.03 -12.30
C ASN A 136 -5.92 2.30 -11.43
N TRP A 137 -5.60 3.45 -12.05
CA TRP A 137 -5.60 4.78 -11.44
C TRP A 137 -6.94 5.23 -10.86
N GLY A 138 -8.06 4.62 -11.28
CA GLY A 138 -9.39 4.88 -10.71
C GLY A 138 -9.55 4.43 -9.25
N ASN A 139 -8.62 3.63 -8.73
CA ASN A 139 -8.62 3.18 -7.34
C ASN A 139 -8.00 4.19 -6.35
N TYR A 140 -7.39 5.26 -6.84
CA TYR A 140 -6.65 6.25 -6.06
C TYR A 140 -7.42 7.56 -5.92
N GLU A 141 -6.95 8.42 -5.03
CA GLU A 141 -7.53 9.76 -4.88
C GLU A 141 -7.48 10.55 -6.19
N PRO A 142 -8.47 11.43 -6.44
CA PRO A 142 -8.53 12.21 -7.68
C PRO A 142 -7.25 12.98 -7.98
N SER A 143 -6.54 13.47 -6.96
CA SER A 143 -5.27 14.19 -7.08
C SER A 143 -4.19 13.36 -7.77
N ILE A 144 -4.04 12.08 -7.40
CA ILE A 144 -3.04 11.16 -7.98
C ILE A 144 -3.42 10.81 -9.43
N ASN A 145 -4.71 10.54 -9.68
CA ASN A 145 -5.20 10.26 -11.02
C ASN A 145 -5.07 11.47 -11.95
N LEU A 146 -5.34 12.68 -11.46
CA LEU A 146 -5.15 13.92 -12.21
C LEU A 146 -3.67 14.12 -12.53
N TYR A 147 -2.77 13.87 -11.58
CA TYR A 147 -1.32 13.94 -11.83
C TYR A 147 -0.87 12.95 -12.91
N TYR A 148 -1.34 11.71 -12.86
CA TYR A 148 -1.09 10.70 -13.91
C TYR A 148 -1.67 11.12 -15.28
N LYS A 149 -2.86 11.72 -15.32
CA LYS A 149 -3.47 12.19 -16.57
C LYS A 149 -2.74 13.40 -17.16
N GLN A 150 -2.33 14.34 -16.29
CA GLN A 150 -1.49 15.47 -16.69
C GLN A 150 -0.20 14.97 -17.31
N LEU A 151 0.45 13.99 -16.67
CA LEU A 151 1.59 13.29 -17.22
C LEU A 151 1.33 12.73 -18.62
N GLU A 152 0.27 11.94 -18.80
CA GLU A 152 -0.01 11.32 -20.11
C GLU A 152 -0.19 12.40 -21.19
N SER A 153 -0.76 13.54 -20.83
CA SER A 153 -0.94 14.67 -21.74
C SER A 153 0.36 15.44 -22.04
N THR A 154 1.36 15.37 -21.18
CA THR A 154 2.67 16.05 -21.34
C THR A 154 3.76 15.14 -21.90
N ARG A 155 3.47 13.85 -22.16
CA ARG A 155 4.42 12.93 -22.79
C ARG A 155 4.90 13.48 -24.14
N GLY A 156 6.19 13.79 -24.22
CA GLY A 156 6.85 14.37 -25.40
C GLY A 156 6.77 15.89 -25.53
N GLY A 157 6.32 16.62 -24.49
CA GLY A 157 5.93 18.02 -24.60
C GLY A 157 6.82 19.06 -23.91
N ILE A 158 7.46 18.78 -22.77
CA ILE A 158 8.16 19.83 -22.01
C ILE A 158 9.34 19.22 -21.24
N SER A 159 10.57 19.54 -21.67
CA SER A 159 11.76 19.38 -20.84
C SER A 159 11.61 20.33 -19.65
N MET A 160 11.47 19.79 -18.44
CA MET A 160 11.54 20.58 -17.21
C MET A 160 13.01 20.65 -16.77
N GLY A 161 13.45 21.82 -16.31
CA GLY A 161 14.87 22.10 -16.05
C GLY A 161 15.55 22.68 -17.29
N TYR A 162 16.63 23.43 -17.08
CA TYR A 162 17.43 23.95 -18.20
C TYR A 162 18.43 22.89 -18.70
N GLU A 163 18.82 21.94 -17.84
CA GLU A 163 19.69 20.81 -18.17
C GLU A 163 19.01 19.50 -17.75
N GLN A 164 18.48 18.78 -18.73
CA GLN A 164 17.83 17.49 -18.50
C GLN A 164 18.87 16.43 -18.11
N MET A 165 18.80 15.96 -16.86
CA MET A 165 19.70 14.94 -16.33
C MET A 165 19.08 13.54 -16.30
N ILE A 166 17.74 13.46 -16.25
CA ILE A 166 16.96 12.22 -16.29
C ILE A 166 15.82 12.34 -17.30
N SER A 167 15.31 11.21 -17.77
CA SER A 167 14.13 11.22 -18.64
C SER A 167 12.88 11.72 -17.89
N ASP A 168 11.94 12.31 -18.62
CA ASP A 168 10.67 12.76 -18.03
C ASP A 168 9.93 11.58 -17.38
N ASP A 169 9.92 10.41 -18.03
CA ASP A 169 9.31 9.20 -17.49
C ASP A 169 9.96 8.77 -16.16
N GLU A 170 11.28 8.84 -16.03
CA GLU A 170 12.00 8.58 -14.77
C GLU A 170 11.57 9.54 -13.65
N ARG A 171 11.58 10.84 -13.94
CA ARG A 171 11.20 11.90 -13.00
C ARG A 171 9.80 11.66 -12.46
N ILE A 172 8.87 11.42 -13.37
CA ILE A 172 7.47 11.23 -13.05
C ILE A 172 7.26 9.93 -12.27
N ASN A 173 7.87 8.83 -12.69
CA ASN A 173 7.71 7.55 -12.00
C ASN A 173 8.21 7.67 -10.55
N LEU A 174 9.31 8.36 -10.30
CA LEU A 174 9.79 8.62 -8.93
C LEU A 174 8.79 9.45 -8.10
N ILE A 175 8.19 10.48 -8.68
CA ILE A 175 7.18 11.29 -7.98
C ILE A 175 5.93 10.46 -7.68
N LEU A 176 5.44 9.69 -8.66
CA LEU A 176 4.29 8.81 -8.49
C LEU A 176 4.55 7.72 -7.44
N ILE A 177 5.75 7.11 -7.45
CA ILE A 177 6.19 6.15 -6.42
C ILE A 177 6.09 6.79 -5.04
N SER A 178 6.63 8.01 -4.88
CA SER A 178 6.57 8.74 -3.60
C SER A 178 5.13 9.00 -3.15
N LYS A 179 4.24 9.42 -4.06
CA LYS A 179 2.81 9.63 -3.77
C LYS A 179 2.11 8.32 -3.37
N LEU A 180 2.37 7.22 -4.09
CA LEU A 180 1.80 5.91 -3.74
C LEU A 180 2.34 5.38 -2.41
N PHE A 181 3.61 5.63 -2.10
CA PHE A 181 4.17 5.33 -0.79
C PHE A 181 3.45 6.09 0.31
N LYS A 182 3.24 7.40 0.16
CA LYS A 182 2.46 8.18 1.15
C LYS A 182 1.07 7.59 1.37
N VAL A 183 0.39 7.16 0.30
CA VAL A 183 -0.92 6.49 0.41
C VAL A 183 -0.80 5.17 1.19
N LEU A 184 0.22 4.36 0.92
CA LEU A 184 0.48 3.13 1.65
C LEU A 184 0.73 3.39 3.13
N LEU A 185 1.59 4.35 3.46
CA LEU A 185 1.91 4.72 4.85
C LEU A 185 0.69 5.24 5.59
N ASN A 186 -0.08 6.14 4.97
CA ASN A 186 -1.30 6.66 5.57
C ASN A 186 -2.33 5.56 5.82
N HIS A 187 -2.47 4.62 4.88
CA HIS A 187 -3.35 3.45 5.05
C HIS A 187 -2.88 2.55 6.19
N ILE A 188 -1.58 2.27 6.29
CA ILE A 188 -1.01 1.45 7.37
C ILE A 188 -1.20 2.14 8.72
N ASN A 189 -0.78 3.40 8.85
CA ASN A 189 -0.87 4.17 10.09
C ASN A 189 -2.32 4.29 10.57
N LYS A 190 -3.28 4.57 9.68
CA LYS A 190 -4.70 4.61 10.06
C LYS A 190 -5.18 3.27 10.62
N ASN A 191 -4.83 2.16 9.96
CA ASN A 191 -5.23 0.83 10.42
C ASN A 191 -4.52 0.38 11.70
N GLU A 192 -3.33 0.92 12.00
CA GLU A 192 -2.65 0.69 13.28
C GLU A 192 -3.26 1.52 14.41
N LEU A 193 -3.65 2.77 14.12
CA LEU A 193 -4.15 3.76 15.09
C LEU A 193 -5.66 3.67 15.38
N ASP A 194 -6.45 2.91 14.63
CA ASP A 194 -7.88 2.68 14.91
C ASP A 194 -8.09 1.68 16.10
N PHE A 195 -7.16 1.68 17.08
CA PHE A 195 -7.14 0.90 18.33
C PHE A 195 -6.84 1.79 19.53
#